data_AF-A0A2B4RS71-F1
#
_entry.id   AF-A0A2B4RS71-F1
#
_cell.length_a   1.000
_cell.length_b   1.000
_cell.length_c   1.000
_cell.angle_alpha   90.00
_cell.angle_beta   90.00
_cell.angle_gamma   90.00
#
_symmetry.space_group_name_H-M   'P 1'
#
loop_
_entity.id
_entity.type
_entity.pdbx_description
1 polymer ?
#
loop_
_entity_poly.entity_id
_entity_poly.type
_entity_poly.pdbx_seq_one_letter_code
_entity_poly.pdbx_strand_id
1 'polypeptide(L)'
;MAVSSLPHFAMMTLNILLGILFVLANRNFCGTIFETQLDHALVGYVMHNSVVVSEFECQLKCIGNNNCKSFNVHPSDGNASRICELNNKTRQMKPSDFKQKKGSTYYGSVQASCVDVSHERNRPTRCHAGYKGTQCQKLVLNVFIRSEACEDPGKATNSCGFAYIKVNGKDYSPHLRGHNVVVISAVTGSVLASKAFDTFGNSTAGNRLRDHLNSIKGDKIVLIAIQDEGSVYTSPAIDALKRVGATDDLLNVTEYLGSFALVGYAGVDKPAWIAQQNAERGKGPSEISLMIPSSAGGWLLVSNLVVDDPSLRELSIESSYRKINNCHKEKVFISENAMKELRSHLSFTQLRFHCSKQRGRTFHVTTVANSSGEAVVQYFSGQTDTRPLACGSFTRMDDDDSKTAGICNLWAEQRWGIAEPVNKRLNDHVNFVSGTHHWVLRDGSHRWECDDTNYPGVEYFDLSPGDFWKVFVR
;
A
#
# COMPACT_ATOMS: atom_id res chain seq x y z
N MET A 1 30.88 -68.98 18.89
CA MET A 1 30.64 -68.94 17.43
C MET A 1 29.29 -68.25 17.24
N ALA A 2 29.22 -66.92 17.17
CA ALA A 2 29.54 -66.06 16.03
C ALA A 2 28.50 -66.18 14.90
N VAL A 3 27.70 -65.10 14.75
CA VAL A 3 27.17 -64.51 13.50
C VAL A 3 26.06 -65.33 12.79
N SER A 4 24.90 -64.82 12.36
CA SER A 4 24.47 -63.48 11.95
C SER A 4 22.95 -63.32 12.10
N SER A 5 22.52 -62.15 12.56
CA SER A 5 21.21 -61.59 12.25
C SER A 5 21.42 -60.36 11.37
N LEU A 6 21.45 -60.55 10.04
CA LEU A 6 21.34 -59.46 9.07
C LEU A 6 20.13 -59.74 8.17
N PRO A 7 19.02 -59.01 8.39
CA PRO A 7 18.56 -58.15 7.31
C PRO A 7 18.12 -56.74 7.75
N HIS A 8 18.10 -56.41 9.05
CA HIS A 8 17.58 -55.12 9.51
C HIS A 8 18.59 -53.96 9.43
N PHE A 9 19.90 -54.23 9.55
CA PHE A 9 20.91 -53.17 9.46
C PHE A 9 21.15 -52.66 8.03
N ALA A 10 20.93 -53.52 7.01
CA ALA A 10 21.12 -53.16 5.60
C ALA A 10 19.98 -52.28 5.05
N MET A 11 18.75 -52.42 5.58
CA MET A 11 17.61 -51.60 5.17
C MET A 11 17.64 -50.20 5.78
N MET A 12 18.21 -50.07 6.97
CA MET A 12 18.28 -48.79 7.68
C MET A 12 19.35 -47.86 7.09
N THR A 13 20.49 -48.42 6.65
CA THR A 13 21.54 -47.64 5.97
C THR A 13 21.14 -47.22 4.55
N LEU A 14 20.33 -48.01 3.83
CA LEU A 14 19.81 -47.64 2.51
C LEU A 14 18.81 -46.47 2.59
N ASN A 15 17.96 -46.42 3.62
CA ASN A 15 17.04 -45.29 3.85
C ASN A 15 17.75 -44.03 4.35
N ILE A 16 18.85 -44.16 5.10
CA ILE A 16 19.67 -43.01 5.50
C ILE A 16 20.47 -42.47 4.31
N LEU A 17 21.01 -43.33 3.43
CA LEU A 17 21.65 -42.89 2.19
C LEU A 17 20.64 -42.29 1.19
N LEU A 18 19.43 -42.87 1.05
CA LEU A 18 18.37 -42.26 0.23
C LEU A 18 17.89 -40.93 0.82
N GLY A 19 17.79 -40.81 2.15
CA GLY A 19 17.45 -39.56 2.84
C GLY A 19 18.52 -38.49 2.69
N ILE A 20 19.80 -38.85 2.72
CA ILE A 20 20.93 -37.94 2.49
C ILE A 20 21.05 -37.58 1.00
N LEU A 21 20.76 -38.50 0.07
CA LEU A 21 20.64 -38.20 -1.36
C LEU A 21 19.40 -37.33 -1.67
N PHE A 22 18.30 -37.46 -0.93
CA PHE A 22 17.16 -36.54 -0.99
C PHE A 22 17.51 -35.15 -0.46
N VAL A 23 18.34 -35.07 0.58
CA VAL A 23 18.87 -33.81 1.13
C VAL A 23 19.90 -33.16 0.20
N LEU A 24 20.53 -33.93 -0.69
CA LEU A 24 21.51 -33.44 -1.67
C LEU A 24 20.96 -33.23 -3.10
N ALA A 25 19.67 -33.51 -3.35
CA ALA A 25 19.06 -33.40 -4.69
C ALA A 25 17.95 -32.34 -4.85
N ASN A 26 17.70 -31.47 -3.87
CA ASN A 26 16.71 -30.39 -4.04
C ASN A 26 17.34 -28.99 -3.96
N ARG A 27 17.91 -28.54 -5.08
CA ARG A 27 18.27 -27.12 -5.30
C ARG A 27 17.07 -26.27 -5.71
N ASN A 28 15.92 -26.46 -5.07
CA ASN A 28 14.77 -25.61 -5.27
C ASN A 28 14.47 -24.90 -3.92
N PHE A 29 14.76 -23.61 -3.70
CA PHE A 29 14.25 -22.78 -2.57
C PHE A 29 13.66 -21.40 -3.01
N CYS A 30 12.36 -21.12 -2.79
CA CYS A 30 11.64 -19.92 -3.31
C CYS A 30 11.01 -19.01 -2.24
N GLY A 31 11.59 -18.98 -1.04
CA GLY A 31 11.30 -17.93 -0.05
C GLY A 31 10.48 -18.38 1.16
N THR A 32 10.30 -17.43 2.08
CA THR A 32 9.87 -17.66 3.47
C THR A 32 8.47 -17.05 3.73
N ILE A 33 7.52 -17.84 4.22
CA ILE A 33 6.26 -17.33 4.80
C ILE A 33 6.44 -17.17 6.32
N PHE A 34 5.85 -16.16 6.94
CA PHE A 34 5.85 -16.03 8.40
C PHE A 34 4.52 -16.48 9.01
N GLU A 35 4.58 -17.46 9.90
CA GLU A 35 3.47 -17.84 10.78
C GLU A 35 3.43 -16.91 12.00
N THR A 36 2.27 -16.34 12.32
CA THR A 36 2.10 -15.36 13.41
C THR A 36 1.50 -15.97 14.66
N GLN A 37 1.99 -15.60 15.86
CA GLN A 37 1.43 -15.97 17.16
C GLN A 37 1.44 -14.76 18.12
N LEU A 38 0.27 -14.36 18.59
CA LEU A 38 0.09 -13.26 19.55
C LEU A 38 0.52 -13.66 20.97
N ASP A 39 0.93 -12.67 21.76
CA ASP A 39 1.36 -12.80 23.16
C ASP A 39 2.46 -13.85 23.39
N HIS A 40 3.31 -14.07 22.40
CA HIS A 40 4.40 -15.03 22.45
C HIS A 40 5.67 -14.45 21.84
N ALA A 41 6.80 -14.99 22.29
CA ALA A 41 8.11 -14.66 21.76
C ALA A 41 9.02 -15.90 21.80
N LEU A 42 9.95 -15.96 20.85
CA LEU A 42 11.07 -16.91 20.94
C LEU A 42 12.21 -16.25 21.71
N VAL A 43 12.66 -16.88 22.78
CA VAL A 43 13.64 -16.30 23.73
C VAL A 43 15.00 -16.97 23.58
N GLY A 44 16.09 -16.19 23.70
CA GLY A 44 17.47 -16.71 23.69
C GLY A 44 18.10 -16.89 22.30
N TYR A 45 17.37 -16.56 21.23
CA TYR A 45 17.84 -16.72 19.84
C TYR A 45 17.87 -15.42 19.04
N VAL A 46 17.75 -14.28 19.73
CA VAL A 46 17.80 -12.95 19.12
C VAL A 46 19.22 -12.70 18.61
N MET A 47 19.34 -12.47 17.31
CA MET A 47 20.61 -12.16 16.63
C MET A 47 20.78 -10.67 16.34
N HIS A 48 19.68 -9.94 16.23
CA HIS A 48 19.69 -8.50 16.00
C HIS A 48 18.41 -7.90 16.56
N ASN A 49 18.54 -6.77 17.25
CA ASN A 49 17.39 -5.98 17.65
C ASN A 49 17.45 -4.60 16.98
N SER A 50 16.30 -4.04 16.67
CA SER A 50 16.20 -2.66 16.18
C SER A 50 14.86 -2.07 16.55
N VAL A 51 14.83 -0.75 16.65
CA VAL A 51 13.56 -0.02 16.70
C VAL A 51 13.01 0.07 15.26
N VAL A 52 11.73 -0.24 15.11
CA VAL A 52 10.98 -0.19 13.85
C VAL A 52 9.69 0.59 14.06
N VAL A 53 9.17 1.20 12.99
CA VAL A 53 7.90 1.93 13.06
C VAL A 53 6.68 1.03 12.83
N SER A 54 6.88 -0.20 12.35
CA SER A 54 5.81 -1.18 12.12
C SER A 54 6.33 -2.61 12.10
N GLU A 55 5.43 -3.58 12.33
CA GLU A 55 5.71 -5.01 12.22
C GLU A 55 6.21 -5.40 10.81
N PHE A 56 5.67 -4.75 9.78
CA PHE A 56 6.06 -4.96 8.38
C PHE A 56 7.54 -4.61 8.12
N GLU A 57 8.06 -3.56 8.75
CA GLU A 57 9.49 -3.24 8.65
C GLU A 57 10.37 -4.33 9.28
N CYS A 58 9.93 -4.90 10.40
CA CYS A 58 10.61 -6.03 11.03
C CYS A 58 10.60 -7.26 10.11
N GLN A 59 9.48 -7.52 9.44
CA GLN A 59 9.35 -8.58 8.45
C GLN A 59 10.33 -8.40 7.29
N LEU A 60 10.40 -7.19 6.71
CA LEU A 60 11.36 -6.89 5.64
C LEU A 60 12.81 -7.03 6.10
N LYS A 61 13.14 -6.61 7.33
CA LYS A 61 14.47 -6.81 7.93
C LYS A 61 14.81 -8.30 8.09
N CYS A 62 13.85 -9.13 8.45
CA CYS A 62 14.05 -10.57 8.53
C CYS A 62 14.21 -11.21 7.14
N ILE A 63 13.38 -10.84 6.16
CA ILE A 63 13.49 -11.33 4.77
C ILE A 63 14.84 -10.94 4.16
N GLY A 64 15.30 -9.70 4.42
CA GLY A 64 16.58 -9.20 3.94
C GLY A 64 17.80 -9.77 4.66
N ASN A 65 17.62 -10.60 5.70
CA ASN A 65 18.72 -11.19 6.46
C ASN A 65 18.69 -12.72 6.37
N ASN A 66 19.64 -13.29 5.64
CA ASN A 66 19.72 -14.74 5.39
C ASN A 66 19.82 -15.61 6.66
N ASN A 67 20.31 -15.03 7.76
CA ASN A 67 20.43 -15.70 9.05
C ASN A 67 19.14 -15.62 9.88
N CYS A 68 18.20 -14.74 9.52
CA CYS A 68 16.92 -14.62 10.19
C CYS A 68 16.00 -15.77 9.79
N LYS A 69 15.43 -16.43 10.80
CA LYS A 69 14.45 -17.52 10.68
C LYS A 69 13.14 -17.17 11.37
N SER A 70 13.12 -16.27 12.33
CA SER A 70 11.87 -15.75 12.88
C SER A 70 12.11 -14.37 13.45
N PHE A 71 11.08 -13.67 13.90
CA PHE A 71 11.26 -12.41 14.61
C PHE A 71 10.17 -12.21 15.65
N ASN A 72 10.49 -11.44 16.69
CA ASN A 72 9.52 -10.95 17.66
C ASN A 72 9.29 -9.45 17.41
N VAL A 73 8.06 -8.98 17.61
CA VAL A 73 7.76 -7.55 17.67
C VAL A 73 7.05 -7.24 18.98
N HIS A 74 7.51 -6.24 19.71
CA HIS A 74 6.86 -5.79 20.94
C HIS A 74 6.91 -4.26 21.08
N PRO A 75 6.03 -3.63 21.88
CA PRO A 75 6.03 -2.18 22.11
C PRO A 75 7.39 -1.67 22.62
N SER A 76 7.82 -0.50 22.16
CA SER A 76 8.92 0.25 22.77
C SER A 76 8.37 1.23 23.82
N ASP A 77 9.20 1.63 24.79
CA ASP A 77 8.85 2.58 25.86
C ASP A 77 8.56 4.01 25.33
N GLY A 78 8.87 4.30 24.06
CA GLY A 78 8.52 5.54 23.36
C GLY A 78 7.30 5.40 22.45
N ASN A 79 6.36 6.35 22.54
CA ASN A 79 5.10 6.34 21.79
C ASN A 79 5.33 6.16 20.27
N ALA A 80 4.56 5.23 19.68
CA ALA A 80 4.50 4.83 18.27
C ALA A 80 5.62 3.92 17.72
N SER A 81 6.70 3.63 18.46
CA SER A 81 7.78 2.74 18.00
C SER A 81 7.66 1.30 18.55
N ARG A 82 8.18 0.32 17.79
CA ARG A 82 8.20 -1.10 18.17
C ARG A 82 9.64 -1.60 18.22
N ILE A 83 9.93 -2.52 19.12
CA ILE A 83 11.17 -3.26 19.14
C ILE A 83 10.99 -4.50 18.27
N CYS A 84 11.84 -4.61 17.25
CA CYS A 84 11.97 -5.74 16.35
C CYS A 84 13.17 -6.58 16.77
N GLU A 85 12.96 -7.84 17.12
CA GLU A 85 14.00 -8.80 17.44
C GLU A 85 14.05 -9.88 16.37
N LEU A 86 15.09 -9.86 15.52
CA LEU A 86 15.33 -10.93 14.57
C LEU A 86 15.93 -12.14 15.29
N ASN A 87 15.41 -13.32 15.00
CA ASN A 87 15.83 -14.59 15.59
C ASN A 87 16.45 -15.51 14.54
N ASN A 88 17.51 -16.23 14.90
CA ASN A 88 18.15 -17.21 14.01
C ASN A 88 17.59 -18.65 14.12
N LYS A 89 16.55 -18.85 14.93
CA LYS A 89 15.80 -20.11 15.09
C LYS A 89 14.30 -19.89 14.91
N THR A 90 13.51 -20.96 14.83
CA THR A 90 12.03 -20.92 14.85
C THR A 90 11.47 -21.64 16.07
N ARG A 91 10.17 -21.46 16.35
CA ARG A 91 9.47 -22.19 17.42
C ARG A 91 9.48 -23.72 17.22
N GLN A 92 9.47 -24.19 15.98
CA GLN A 92 9.56 -25.62 15.66
C GLN A 92 10.97 -26.15 15.97
N MET A 93 12.00 -25.34 15.73
CA MET A 93 13.38 -25.70 16.09
C MET A 93 13.60 -25.71 17.60
N LYS A 94 12.91 -24.81 18.34
CA LYS A 94 13.13 -24.54 19.76
C LYS A 94 11.80 -24.39 20.54
N PRO A 95 11.00 -25.47 20.64
CA PRO A 95 9.66 -25.39 21.20
C PRO A 95 9.64 -25.07 22.71
N SER A 96 10.66 -25.51 23.45
CA SER A 96 10.80 -25.21 24.89
C SER A 96 11.02 -23.73 25.18
N ASP A 97 11.57 -22.99 24.22
CA ASP A 97 12.01 -21.59 24.37
C ASP A 97 11.04 -20.61 23.71
N PHE A 98 9.98 -21.13 23.08
CA PHE A 98 8.81 -20.38 22.67
C PHE A 98 7.94 -20.14 23.90
N LYS A 99 7.97 -18.92 24.42
CA LYS A 99 7.36 -18.56 25.70
C LYS A 99 6.24 -17.55 25.50
N GLN A 100 5.24 -17.60 26.37
CA GLN A 100 4.25 -16.56 26.47
C GLN A 100 4.91 -15.26 26.95
N LYS A 101 4.70 -14.18 26.22
CA LYS A 101 5.19 -12.83 26.52
C LYS A 101 4.10 -11.84 26.10
N LYS A 102 3.31 -11.41 27.07
CA LYS A 102 2.17 -10.51 26.86
C LYS A 102 2.60 -9.22 26.17
N GLY A 103 1.91 -8.83 25.11
CA GLY A 103 2.23 -7.66 24.28
C GLY A 103 3.31 -7.89 23.22
N SER A 104 3.86 -9.11 23.12
CA SER A 104 4.81 -9.48 22.05
C SER A 104 4.12 -10.36 21.01
N THR A 105 4.45 -10.15 19.74
CA THR A 105 3.98 -10.97 18.63
C THR A 105 5.17 -11.70 18.00
N TYR A 106 5.05 -13.03 17.86
CA TYR A 106 6.05 -13.89 17.21
C TYR A 106 5.70 -14.14 15.74
N TYR A 107 6.72 -14.18 14.88
CA TYR A 107 6.61 -14.43 13.44
C TYR A 107 7.66 -15.46 12.97
N GLY A 108 7.26 -16.68 12.57
CA GLY A 108 8.18 -17.80 12.26
C GLY A 108 8.27 -18.19 10.79
N SER A 109 9.48 -18.35 10.23
CA SER A 109 9.70 -18.78 8.85
C SER A 109 9.21 -20.20 8.57
N VAL A 110 8.39 -20.37 7.54
CA VAL A 110 8.02 -21.66 6.93
C VAL A 110 8.69 -21.76 5.55
N GLN A 111 9.38 -22.87 5.28
CA GLN A 111 10.18 -23.09 4.06
C GLN A 111 9.34 -23.48 2.83
N ALA A 112 9.71 -23.02 1.62
CA ALA A 112 9.18 -23.48 0.33
C ALA A 112 10.23 -23.41 -0.82
N SER A 113 10.05 -24.16 -1.92
CA SER A 113 11.10 -24.58 -2.89
C SER A 113 11.09 -23.98 -4.35
N CYS A 114 12.17 -23.38 -4.95
CA CYS A 114 12.54 -23.18 -6.43
C CYS A 114 14.06 -22.79 -6.78
N VAL A 115 14.62 -23.12 -7.98
CA VAL A 115 16.05 -22.88 -8.45
C VAL A 115 16.35 -21.46 -9.05
N ASP A 116 17.63 -21.04 -9.13
CA ASP A 116 18.21 -19.68 -9.40
C ASP A 116 19.35 -19.66 -10.48
N VAL A 117 19.54 -18.56 -11.27
CA VAL A 117 20.84 -17.97 -11.79
C VAL A 117 20.66 -16.51 -12.31
N SER A 118 21.66 -15.64 -12.14
CA SER A 118 21.74 -14.17 -12.29
C SER A 118 22.60 -13.63 -13.47
N HIS A 119 22.36 -12.39 -13.96
CA HIS A 119 23.31 -11.24 -14.12
C HIS A 119 22.87 -10.11 -15.12
N GLU A 120 23.10 -8.83 -14.75
CA GLU A 120 23.68 -7.70 -15.55
C GLU A 120 23.14 -6.26 -15.25
N ARG A 121 24.02 -5.25 -15.44
CA ARG A 121 24.07 -3.90 -14.81
C ARG A 121 23.67 -2.73 -15.73
N ASN A 122 23.30 -1.60 -15.09
CA ASN A 122 23.34 -0.19 -15.52
C ASN A 122 22.22 0.39 -16.44
N ARG A 123 21.17 0.96 -15.81
CA ARG A 123 20.40 2.15 -16.25
C ARG A 123 19.85 2.90 -15.02
N PRO A 124 19.56 4.22 -15.08
CA PRO A 124 18.94 4.93 -13.95
C PRO A 124 17.52 4.38 -13.73
N THR A 125 17.23 3.94 -12.51
CA THR A 125 15.96 3.34 -12.11
C THR A 125 14.82 4.38 -12.21
N ARG A 126 13.89 4.17 -13.15
CA ARG A 126 12.59 4.85 -13.14
C ARG A 126 11.65 4.06 -12.23
N CYS A 127 11.32 4.63 -11.07
CA CYS A 127 10.41 3.99 -10.11
C CYS A 127 8.93 4.21 -10.48
N HIS A 128 8.08 3.27 -10.06
CA HIS A 128 6.64 3.39 -10.19
C HIS A 128 6.08 4.55 -9.34
N ALA A 129 4.93 5.11 -9.72
CA ALA A 129 4.29 6.18 -8.95
C ALA A 129 4.03 5.72 -7.51
N GLY A 130 4.56 6.46 -6.52
CA GLY A 130 4.56 6.08 -5.10
C GLY A 130 5.89 5.56 -4.56
N TYR A 131 6.89 5.36 -5.42
CA TYR A 131 8.24 4.90 -5.05
C TYR A 131 9.31 5.83 -5.62
N LYS A 132 10.38 6.10 -4.86
CA LYS A 132 11.50 6.97 -5.29
C LYS A 132 12.85 6.42 -4.80
N GLY A 133 13.94 6.94 -5.37
CA GLY A 133 15.31 6.59 -4.98
C GLY A 133 15.89 5.41 -5.74
N THR A 134 17.18 5.15 -5.53
CA THR A 134 17.96 4.13 -6.27
C THR A 134 17.44 2.71 -6.06
N GLN A 135 16.71 2.46 -4.98
CA GLN A 135 16.11 1.17 -4.63
C GLN A 135 14.59 1.12 -4.81
N CYS A 136 13.96 2.18 -5.37
CA CYS A 136 12.50 2.29 -5.48
C CYS A 136 11.78 1.97 -4.17
N GLN A 137 12.17 2.68 -3.11
CA GLN A 137 11.55 2.52 -1.79
C GLN A 137 10.26 3.32 -1.68
N LYS A 138 9.38 2.86 -0.78
CA LYS A 138 8.06 3.46 -0.52
C LYS A 138 8.23 4.94 -0.15
N LEU A 139 7.48 5.81 -0.83
CA LEU A 139 7.52 7.23 -0.55
C LEU A 139 6.95 7.48 0.85
N VAL A 140 7.84 7.86 1.76
CA VAL A 140 7.48 8.35 3.09
C VAL A 140 7.54 9.87 3.04
N LEU A 141 6.44 10.53 3.39
CA LEU A 141 6.35 11.97 3.47
C LEU A 141 6.78 12.39 4.86
N ASN A 142 7.85 13.17 4.95
CA ASN A 142 8.23 13.84 6.17
C ASN A 142 7.41 15.12 6.30
N VAL A 143 6.50 15.17 7.26
CA VAL A 143 5.66 16.33 7.53
C VAL A 143 6.08 16.95 8.86
N PHE A 144 6.32 18.25 8.84
CA PHE A 144 6.51 19.06 10.02
C PHE A 144 5.52 20.22 10.02
N ILE A 145 4.74 20.34 11.08
CA ILE A 145 3.81 21.44 11.30
C ILE A 145 4.19 22.13 12.60
N ARG A 146 4.24 23.46 12.59
CA ARG A 146 4.37 24.29 13.78
C ARG A 146 3.40 25.45 13.68
N SER A 147 2.56 25.60 14.69
CA SER A 147 1.59 26.68 14.85
C SER A 147 2.03 27.57 16.00
N GLU A 148 2.14 28.87 15.75
CA GLU A 148 2.59 29.87 16.72
C GLU A 148 1.55 31.00 16.86
N ALA A 149 1.20 31.33 18.09
CA ALA A 149 0.41 32.51 18.46
C ALA A 149 1.31 33.68 18.92
N CYS A 150 0.74 34.90 19.02
CA CYS A 150 1.49 36.10 19.41
C CYS A 150 2.18 36.02 20.78
N GLU A 151 1.74 35.15 21.68
CA GLU A 151 2.27 35.07 23.05
C GLU A 151 3.11 33.81 23.29
N ASP A 152 3.28 32.97 22.26
CA ASP A 152 3.99 31.72 22.42
C ASP A 152 5.50 31.94 22.65
N PRO A 153 6.11 31.19 23.58
CA PRO A 153 7.55 31.19 23.76
C PRO A 153 8.28 30.64 22.53
N GLY A 154 9.51 31.12 22.30
CA GLY A 154 10.41 30.57 21.27
C GLY A 154 10.05 30.92 19.82
N LYS A 155 9.06 31.79 19.58
CA LYS A 155 8.79 32.41 18.26
C LYS A 155 9.82 33.49 17.92
N ALA A 156 9.83 33.93 16.66
CA ALA A 156 10.72 35.00 16.21
C ALA A 156 10.50 36.31 16.99
N THR A 157 11.59 37.01 17.31
CA THR A 157 11.54 38.29 18.04
C THR A 157 10.76 39.33 17.24
N ASN A 158 9.98 40.17 17.94
CA ASN A 158 9.10 41.19 17.33
C ASN A 158 8.10 40.64 16.28
N SER A 159 7.71 39.36 16.39
CA SER A 159 6.69 38.75 15.54
C SER A 159 5.46 38.34 16.36
N CYS A 160 4.33 38.14 15.66
CA CYS A 160 3.12 37.53 16.19
C CYS A 160 3.02 36.03 15.85
N GLY A 161 4.17 35.36 15.74
CA GLY A 161 4.25 33.95 15.38
C GLY A 161 4.02 33.70 13.88
N PHE A 162 4.42 32.52 13.43
CA PHE A 162 4.25 32.01 12.06
C PHE A 162 3.60 30.62 12.07
N ALA A 163 2.82 30.34 11.02
CA ALA A 163 2.50 28.97 10.65
C ALA A 163 3.62 28.40 9.78
N TYR A 164 4.13 27.22 10.16
CA TYR A 164 5.04 26.42 9.34
C TYR A 164 4.40 25.07 9.03
N ILE A 165 4.38 24.71 7.75
CA ILE A 165 3.84 23.47 7.19
C ILE A 165 4.85 23.02 6.14
N LYS A 166 5.78 22.19 6.57
CA LYS A 166 6.88 21.68 5.76
C LYS A 166 6.59 20.26 5.31
N VAL A 167 6.82 20.01 4.02
CA VAL A 167 6.72 18.68 3.40
C VAL A 167 8.07 18.34 2.79
N ASN A 168 8.68 17.27 3.27
CA ASN A 168 10.05 16.85 2.95
C ASN A 168 11.07 18.00 3.15
N GLY A 169 10.92 18.74 4.25
CA GLY A 169 11.78 19.87 4.61
C GLY A 169 11.50 21.18 3.88
N LYS A 170 10.70 21.18 2.81
CA LYS A 170 10.31 22.41 2.09
C LYS A 170 9.04 23.01 2.69
N ASP A 171 9.06 24.30 2.95
CA ASP A 171 7.90 25.05 3.47
C ASP A 171 6.87 25.34 2.38
N TYR A 172 5.60 25.12 2.70
CA TYR A 172 4.44 25.36 1.83
C TYR A 172 3.39 26.25 2.49
N SER A 173 3.72 26.85 3.62
CA SER A 173 2.81 27.73 4.36
C SER A 173 2.58 29.05 3.62
N PRO A 174 1.34 29.54 3.57
CA PRO A 174 1.07 30.91 3.13
C PRO A 174 1.62 32.00 4.06
N HIS A 175 1.89 31.67 5.33
CA HIS A 175 2.37 32.59 6.37
C HIS A 175 1.44 33.78 6.64
N LEU A 176 0.13 33.55 6.63
CA LEU A 176 -0.90 34.56 6.91
C LEU A 176 -1.64 34.24 8.21
N ARG A 177 -2.15 35.27 8.89
CA ARG A 177 -2.98 35.12 10.11
C ARG A 177 -4.17 34.19 9.86
N GLY A 178 -4.54 33.42 10.89
CA GLY A 178 -5.64 32.46 10.86
C GLY A 178 -5.21 31.06 10.42
N HIS A 179 -6.14 30.30 9.85
CA HIS A 179 -5.93 28.91 9.45
C HIS A 179 -5.17 28.82 8.12
N ASN A 180 -3.96 28.27 8.17
CA ASN A 180 -3.17 27.92 7.00
C ASN A 180 -3.39 26.43 6.68
N VAL A 181 -3.72 26.11 5.43
CA VAL A 181 -4.08 24.77 4.97
C VAL A 181 -3.21 24.39 3.77
N VAL A 182 -2.54 23.24 3.86
CA VAL A 182 -1.80 22.62 2.75
C VAL A 182 -2.41 21.26 2.43
N VAL A 183 -2.66 21.00 1.14
CA VAL A 183 -3.27 19.77 0.66
C VAL A 183 -2.26 18.98 -0.14
N ILE A 184 -2.11 17.69 0.16
CA ILE A 184 -1.16 16.79 -0.49
C ILE A 184 -1.92 15.62 -1.11
N SER A 185 -1.55 15.23 -2.32
CA SER A 185 -1.96 13.96 -2.90
C SER A 185 -1.35 12.82 -2.08
N ALA A 186 -2.19 12.04 -1.40
CA ALA A 186 -1.72 10.91 -0.63
C ALA A 186 -1.13 9.79 -1.53
N VAL A 187 -1.49 9.79 -2.82
CA VAL A 187 -1.01 8.87 -3.88
C VAL A 187 0.35 9.26 -4.44
N THR A 188 0.61 10.54 -4.71
CA THR A 188 1.87 10.96 -5.36
C THR A 188 2.84 11.64 -4.39
N GLY A 189 2.34 12.04 -3.23
CA GLY A 189 3.06 12.89 -2.28
C GLY A 189 3.31 14.31 -2.76
N SER A 190 2.69 14.72 -3.87
CA SER A 190 2.78 16.08 -4.39
C SER A 190 1.86 17.03 -3.63
N VAL A 191 2.34 18.24 -3.37
CA VAL A 191 1.51 19.33 -2.82
C VAL A 191 0.60 19.85 -3.93
N LEU A 192 -0.71 19.83 -3.67
CA LEU A 192 -1.76 20.20 -4.62
C LEU A 192 -2.22 21.65 -4.44
N ALA A 193 -2.26 22.13 -3.20
CA ALA A 193 -2.71 23.48 -2.89
C ALA A 193 -2.19 23.95 -1.53
N SER A 194 -2.02 25.27 -1.40
CA SER A 194 -1.77 25.97 -0.14
C SER A 194 -2.68 27.19 -0.08
N LYS A 195 -3.45 27.36 1.01
CA LYS A 195 -4.39 28.48 1.21
C LYS A 195 -4.41 28.92 2.67
N ALA A 196 -4.73 30.19 2.91
CA ALA A 196 -4.95 30.71 4.25
C ALA A 196 -6.32 31.37 4.38
N PHE A 197 -6.86 31.34 5.59
CA PHE A 197 -8.17 31.85 5.96
C PHE A 197 -8.02 32.69 7.24
N ASP A 198 -8.17 34.01 7.12
CA ASP A 198 -8.10 34.94 8.27
C ASP A 198 -9.35 34.83 9.14
N THR A 199 -9.47 33.71 9.87
CA THR A 199 -10.59 33.41 10.75
C THR A 199 -10.62 34.26 12.01
N PHE A 200 -9.64 35.16 12.20
CA PHE A 200 -9.70 36.23 13.20
C PHE A 200 -10.30 37.51 12.61
N GLY A 201 -9.73 38.01 11.52
CA GLY A 201 -10.03 39.34 10.99
C GLY A 201 -11.18 39.41 9.99
N ASN A 202 -11.69 38.27 9.49
CA ASN A 202 -12.70 38.24 8.44
C ASN A 202 -13.90 37.34 8.81
N SER A 203 -15.07 37.97 8.94
CA SER A 203 -16.33 37.30 9.34
C SER A 203 -16.80 36.20 8.39
N THR A 204 -16.32 36.19 7.15
CA THR A 204 -16.66 35.15 6.16
C THR A 204 -15.61 34.05 6.04
N ALA A 205 -14.44 34.20 6.68
CA ALA A 205 -13.33 33.25 6.53
C ALA A 205 -13.68 31.84 7.03
N GLY A 206 -14.44 31.71 8.13
CA GLY A 206 -14.90 30.40 8.61
C GLY A 206 -15.76 29.65 7.60
N ASN A 207 -16.68 30.35 6.91
CA ASN A 207 -17.49 29.74 5.85
C ASN A 207 -16.60 29.29 4.67
N ARG A 208 -15.63 30.11 4.27
CA ARG A 208 -14.69 29.76 3.18
C ARG A 208 -13.78 28.58 3.56
N LEU A 209 -13.34 28.51 4.82
CA LEU A 209 -12.56 27.38 5.34
C LEU A 209 -13.40 26.11 5.33
N ARG A 210 -14.65 26.16 5.82
CA ARG A 210 -15.61 25.05 5.76
C ARG A 210 -15.76 24.53 4.33
N ASP A 211 -16.07 25.43 3.39
CA ASP A 211 -16.34 25.07 2.01
C ASP A 211 -15.09 24.49 1.33
N HIS A 212 -13.92 25.06 1.62
CA HIS A 212 -12.65 24.52 1.15
C HIS A 212 -12.41 23.11 1.71
N LEU A 213 -12.49 22.91 3.02
CA LEU A 213 -12.28 21.60 3.64
C LEU A 213 -13.28 20.57 3.11
N ASN A 214 -14.56 20.91 2.95
CA ASN A 214 -15.58 19.99 2.41
C ASN A 214 -15.41 19.67 0.92
N SER A 215 -14.76 20.56 0.15
CA SER A 215 -14.41 20.29 -1.24
C SER A 215 -13.29 19.25 -1.40
N ILE A 216 -12.46 19.05 -0.37
CA ILE A 216 -11.36 18.09 -0.39
C ILE A 216 -11.88 16.68 -0.11
N LYS A 217 -11.83 15.80 -1.12
CA LYS A 217 -12.30 14.41 -1.06
C LYS A 217 -11.23 13.42 -1.54
N GLY A 218 -11.43 12.15 -1.19
CA GLY A 218 -10.59 11.03 -1.63
C GLY A 218 -9.24 10.99 -0.93
N ASP A 219 -8.23 10.48 -1.64
CA ASP A 219 -6.89 10.20 -1.11
C ASP A 219 -6.03 11.47 -1.00
N LYS A 220 -6.41 12.37 -0.08
CA LYS A 220 -5.74 13.64 0.17
C LYS A 220 -5.43 13.82 1.66
N ILE A 221 -4.17 14.18 1.95
CA ILE A 221 -3.71 14.58 3.27
C ILE A 221 -3.97 16.09 3.39
N VAL A 222 -4.48 16.52 4.54
CA VAL A 222 -4.80 17.92 4.84
C VAL A 222 -3.97 18.35 6.05
N LEU A 223 -3.05 19.28 5.86
CA LEU A 223 -2.20 19.82 6.90
C LEU A 223 -2.72 21.20 7.29
N ILE A 224 -2.87 21.46 8.59
CA ILE A 224 -3.41 22.73 9.09
C ILE A 224 -2.52 23.27 10.21
N ALA A 225 -2.24 24.57 10.17
CA ALA A 225 -1.61 25.32 11.25
C ALA A 225 -2.28 26.68 11.42
N ILE A 226 -2.51 27.11 12.67
CA ILE A 226 -2.92 28.48 12.97
C ILE A 226 -1.68 29.38 13.11
N GLN A 227 -1.76 30.59 12.58
CA GLN A 227 -0.80 31.66 12.82
C GLN A 227 -1.49 32.81 13.53
N ASP A 228 -0.84 33.37 14.56
CA ASP A 228 -1.30 34.52 15.34
C ASP A 228 -2.60 34.23 16.09
N GLU A 229 -3.73 34.23 15.39
CA GLU A 229 -5.07 34.08 15.95
C GLU A 229 -6.01 33.48 14.90
N GLY A 230 -6.87 32.53 15.29
CA GLY A 230 -7.89 31.99 14.40
C GLY A 230 -9.25 31.71 15.03
N SER A 231 -9.54 32.09 16.27
CA SER A 231 -10.75 31.65 16.99
C SER A 231 -12.04 32.37 16.59
N VAL A 232 -11.99 33.68 16.30
CA VAL A 232 -13.18 34.56 16.30
C VAL A 232 -14.29 34.12 15.34
N TYR A 233 -13.96 33.71 14.12
CA TYR A 233 -14.91 33.34 13.08
C TYR A 233 -14.77 31.88 12.63
N THR A 234 -14.19 30.99 13.44
CA THR A 234 -13.94 29.58 13.06
C THR A 234 -15.14 28.66 13.19
N SER A 235 -16.15 29.02 14.00
CA SER A 235 -17.29 28.13 14.30
C SER A 235 -17.93 27.45 13.07
N PRO A 236 -18.13 28.10 11.90
CA PRO A 236 -18.70 27.45 10.72
C PRO A 236 -17.86 26.29 10.15
N ALA A 237 -16.57 26.20 10.47
CA ALA A 237 -15.65 25.20 9.93
C ALA A 237 -15.47 23.97 10.84
N ILE A 238 -16.04 23.98 12.05
CA ILE A 238 -15.83 22.93 13.07
C ILE A 238 -16.14 21.53 12.53
N ASP A 239 -17.32 21.33 11.93
CA ASP A 239 -17.69 20.01 11.40
C ASP A 239 -16.79 19.57 10.25
N ALA A 240 -16.32 20.52 9.44
CA ALA A 240 -15.40 20.22 8.34
C ALA A 240 -13.98 19.87 8.83
N LEU A 241 -13.55 20.45 9.96
CA LEU A 241 -12.31 20.08 10.66
C LEU A 241 -12.41 18.67 11.25
N LYS A 242 -13.52 18.35 11.94
CA LYS A 242 -13.78 16.99 12.45
C LYS A 242 -13.81 15.96 11.32
N ARG A 243 -14.45 16.32 10.19
CA ARG A 243 -14.50 15.48 8.99
C ARG A 243 -13.12 15.12 8.47
N VAL A 244 -12.10 15.98 8.59
CA VAL A 244 -10.72 15.66 8.17
C VAL A 244 -9.87 15.03 9.28
N GLY A 245 -10.41 14.85 10.49
CA GLY A 245 -9.75 14.10 11.57
C GLY A 245 -9.44 14.90 12.83
N ALA A 246 -9.93 16.13 12.98
CA ALA A 246 -9.82 16.84 14.25
C ALA A 246 -10.68 16.17 15.34
N THR A 247 -10.20 16.15 16.59
CA THR A 247 -10.90 15.56 17.75
C THR A 247 -11.79 16.57 18.47
N ASP A 248 -12.65 16.09 19.37
CA ASP A 248 -13.62 16.93 20.11
C ASP A 248 -12.99 17.92 21.10
N ASP A 249 -11.66 17.89 21.30
CA ASP A 249 -10.88 18.88 22.08
C ASP A 249 -10.82 20.28 21.41
N LEU A 250 -11.68 20.53 20.42
CA LEU A 250 -11.82 21.78 19.67
C LEU A 250 -12.17 23.01 20.52
N LEU A 251 -12.62 22.81 21.76
CA LEU A 251 -12.82 23.92 22.72
C LEU A 251 -11.49 24.66 22.98
N ASN A 252 -10.37 23.94 23.04
CA ASN A 252 -9.04 24.55 23.25
C ASN A 252 -8.44 25.17 21.98
N VAL A 253 -9.01 24.86 20.80
CA VAL A 253 -8.61 25.41 19.48
C VAL A 253 -9.27 26.77 19.22
N THR A 254 -10.40 27.02 19.88
CA THR A 254 -11.18 28.25 19.77
C THR A 254 -10.94 29.21 20.94
N GLU A 255 -9.98 28.90 21.81
CA GLU A 255 -9.49 29.88 22.78
C GLU A 255 -8.68 30.97 22.08
N TYR A 256 -8.96 32.21 22.46
CA TYR A 256 -8.25 33.39 21.96
C TYR A 256 -6.73 33.24 22.15
N LEU A 257 -5.98 33.36 21.05
CA LEU A 257 -4.51 33.19 20.98
C LEU A 257 -3.98 31.77 21.30
N GLY A 258 -4.80 30.73 21.14
CA GLY A 258 -4.32 29.34 21.14
C GLY A 258 -3.56 28.96 19.87
N SER A 259 -2.67 27.97 19.96
CA SER A 259 -2.01 27.34 18.80
C SER A 259 -2.67 26.01 18.45
N PHE A 260 -2.69 25.67 17.16
CA PHE A 260 -3.32 24.44 16.64
C PHE A 260 -2.60 23.92 15.39
N ALA A 261 -2.22 22.65 15.42
CA ALA A 261 -1.65 21.90 14.32
C ALA A 261 -2.47 20.62 14.09
N LEU A 262 -2.74 20.30 12.82
CA LEU A 262 -3.44 19.07 12.44
C LEU A 262 -2.80 18.44 11.19
N VAL A 263 -2.57 17.14 11.27
CA VAL A 263 -2.34 16.23 10.15
C VAL A 263 -3.60 15.40 9.96
N GLY A 264 -4.43 15.80 8.99
CA GLY A 264 -5.72 15.19 8.70
C GLY A 264 -5.76 14.39 7.39
N TYR A 265 -6.86 13.67 7.19
CA TYR A 265 -7.15 12.89 5.98
C TYR A 265 -8.58 13.11 5.49
N ALA A 266 -8.72 13.38 4.19
CA ALA A 266 -10.00 13.69 3.58
C ALA A 266 -10.88 12.46 3.28
N GLY A 267 -10.28 11.27 3.18
CA GLY A 267 -11.00 10.02 2.90
C GLY A 267 -11.91 9.57 4.03
N VAL A 268 -12.83 8.64 3.71
CA VAL A 268 -13.80 8.09 4.68
C VAL A 268 -13.08 7.28 5.75
N ASP A 269 -12.20 6.36 5.32
CA ASP A 269 -11.41 5.54 6.23
C ASP A 269 -10.26 6.36 6.83
N LYS A 270 -10.30 6.55 8.15
CA LYS A 270 -9.32 7.38 8.87
C LYS A 270 -8.04 6.60 9.17
N PRO A 271 -6.88 7.00 8.62
CA PRO A 271 -5.63 6.32 8.89
C PRO A 271 -5.12 6.63 10.30
N ALA A 272 -4.41 5.66 10.90
CA ALA A 272 -3.90 5.75 12.26
C ALA A 272 -2.83 6.86 12.48
N TRP A 273 -2.27 7.42 11.41
CA TRP A 273 -1.27 8.49 11.49
C TRP A 273 -1.87 9.90 11.58
N ILE A 274 -3.20 10.05 11.56
CA ILE A 274 -3.83 11.34 11.87
C ILE A 274 -3.36 11.79 13.25
N ALA A 275 -2.98 13.06 13.34
CA ALA A 275 -2.50 13.63 14.59
C ALA A 275 -2.93 15.08 14.70
N GLN A 276 -3.19 15.49 15.93
CA GLN A 276 -3.55 16.84 16.30
C GLN A 276 -2.71 17.25 17.49
N GLN A 277 -2.30 18.52 17.53
CA GLN A 277 -1.80 19.15 18.74
C GLN A 277 -2.35 20.56 18.84
N ASN A 278 -2.66 20.97 20.07
CA ASN A 278 -3.14 22.29 20.39
C ASN A 278 -2.61 22.72 21.75
N ALA A 279 -2.49 24.02 21.96
CA ALA A 279 -2.11 24.60 23.24
C ALA A 279 -2.88 25.90 23.47
N GLU A 280 -3.23 26.14 24.73
CA GLU A 280 -3.87 27.38 25.17
C GLU A 280 -2.91 28.57 24.98
N ARG A 281 -3.46 29.78 25.15
CA ARG A 281 -2.74 31.04 25.05
C ARG A 281 -1.41 31.03 25.82
N GLY A 282 -0.32 31.31 25.11
CA GLY A 282 1.03 31.41 25.68
C GLY A 282 1.65 30.07 26.11
N LYS A 283 0.96 28.95 25.88
CA LYS A 283 1.45 27.58 26.13
C LYS A 283 1.84 26.85 24.85
N GLY A 284 1.67 27.48 23.68
CA GLY A 284 2.20 26.96 22.44
C GLY A 284 3.72 27.08 22.39
N PRO A 285 4.33 26.81 21.23
CA PRO A 285 3.72 26.43 19.95
C PRO A 285 3.18 24.98 19.94
N SER A 286 2.26 24.69 19.03
CA SER A 286 1.82 23.31 18.74
C SER A 286 2.61 22.73 17.58
N GLU A 287 3.22 21.56 17.75
CA GLU A 287 4.20 20.98 16.82
C GLU A 287 3.96 19.51 16.49
N ILE A 288 3.73 19.20 15.22
CA ILE A 288 3.63 17.83 14.75
C ILE A 288 4.80 17.51 13.84
N SER A 289 5.54 16.45 14.15
CA SER A 289 6.56 15.87 13.28
C SER A 289 6.22 14.40 13.03
N LEU A 290 5.89 14.07 11.78
CA LEU A 290 5.39 12.75 11.41
C LEU A 290 5.95 12.28 10.07
N MET A 291 6.20 10.97 10.02
CA MET A 291 6.50 10.26 8.79
C MET A 291 5.22 9.58 8.30
N ILE A 292 4.58 10.17 7.29
CA ILE A 292 3.35 9.63 6.71
C ILE A 292 3.74 8.67 5.58
N PRO A 293 3.41 7.38 5.66
CA PRO A 293 3.52 6.50 4.51
C PRO A 293 2.55 7.04 3.46
N SER A 294 3.03 7.46 2.29
CA SER A 294 2.11 7.86 1.21
C SER A 294 1.13 6.71 0.95
N SER A 295 -0.16 7.01 0.89
CA SER A 295 -1.21 6.03 0.60
C SER A 295 -1.11 5.44 -0.81
N ALA A 296 -0.15 5.93 -1.61
CA ALA A 296 0.44 5.23 -2.74
C ALA A 296 0.86 3.78 -2.42
N GLY A 297 1.17 3.45 -1.17
CA GLY A 297 1.82 2.20 -0.79
C GLY A 297 0.98 1.24 0.05
N GLY A 298 -0.35 1.28 -0.04
CA GLY A 298 -1.21 0.17 0.42
C GLY A 298 -1.46 -0.89 -0.66
N TRP A 299 -1.13 -0.59 -1.92
CA TRP A 299 -1.36 -1.46 -3.05
C TRP A 299 -0.12 -2.31 -3.34
N LEU A 300 -0.20 -3.60 -3.06
CA LEU A 300 0.81 -4.58 -3.48
C LEU A 300 0.58 -4.88 -4.97
N LEU A 301 1.58 -4.61 -5.81
CA LEU A 301 1.56 -4.98 -7.22
C LEU A 301 1.68 -6.51 -7.34
N VAL A 302 0.65 -7.17 -7.86
CA VAL A 302 0.60 -8.63 -7.94
C VAL A 302 0.73 -9.17 -9.37
N SER A 303 0.50 -8.32 -10.37
CA SER A 303 0.73 -8.63 -11.79
C SER A 303 1.17 -7.39 -12.52
N ASN A 304 2.15 -7.53 -13.41
CA ASN A 304 2.78 -6.43 -14.13
C ASN A 304 3.21 -6.88 -15.51
N LEU A 305 2.84 -6.08 -16.49
CA LEU A 305 3.37 -6.15 -17.83
C LEU A 305 3.59 -4.72 -18.32
N VAL A 306 4.78 -4.45 -18.83
CA VAL A 306 5.12 -3.22 -19.55
C VAL A 306 5.67 -3.64 -20.90
N VAL A 307 5.19 -3.03 -21.97
CA VAL A 307 5.66 -3.27 -23.33
C VAL A 307 6.95 -2.49 -23.53
N ASP A 308 8.07 -3.20 -23.68
CA ASP A 308 9.33 -2.60 -24.11
C ASP A 308 9.48 -2.68 -25.64
N ASP A 309 9.17 -3.86 -26.20
CA ASP A 309 9.18 -4.15 -27.63
C ASP A 309 7.78 -4.61 -28.08
N PRO A 310 7.08 -3.83 -28.92
CA PRO A 310 5.77 -4.18 -29.46
C PRO A 310 5.73 -5.43 -30.36
N SER A 311 6.87 -5.99 -30.78
CA SER A 311 6.92 -7.25 -31.53
C SER A 311 6.92 -8.49 -30.62
N LEU A 312 7.40 -8.36 -29.38
CA LEU A 312 7.47 -9.46 -28.41
C LEU A 312 6.18 -9.60 -27.61
N ARG A 313 5.48 -10.73 -27.80
CA ARG A 313 4.18 -11.06 -27.18
C ARG A 313 4.29 -12.15 -26.11
N GLU A 314 5.36 -12.11 -25.33
CA GLU A 314 5.58 -13.05 -24.24
C GLU A 314 4.95 -12.56 -22.94
N LEU A 315 4.16 -13.42 -22.31
CA LEU A 315 3.57 -13.21 -21.01
C LEU A 315 3.71 -14.47 -20.15
N SER A 316 4.38 -14.35 -19.01
CA SER A 316 4.41 -15.46 -18.04
C SER A 316 3.16 -15.41 -17.16
N ILE A 317 2.41 -16.52 -17.13
CA ILE A 317 1.33 -16.74 -16.17
C ILE A 317 1.84 -17.66 -15.06
N GLU A 318 2.10 -17.06 -13.91
CA GLU A 318 2.72 -17.70 -12.77
C GLU A 318 1.68 -18.30 -11.83
N SER A 319 1.80 -19.59 -11.52
CA SER A 319 0.84 -20.29 -10.66
C SER A 319 1.06 -20.11 -9.17
N SER A 320 2.13 -19.41 -8.76
CA SER A 320 2.43 -19.12 -7.35
C SER A 320 2.57 -17.62 -7.12
N TYR A 321 2.00 -17.13 -6.02
CA TYR A 321 2.10 -15.72 -5.64
C TYR A 321 3.54 -15.29 -5.31
N ARG A 322 4.46 -16.23 -5.07
CA ARG A 322 5.86 -15.93 -4.74
C ARG A 322 6.58 -15.15 -5.85
N LYS A 323 6.11 -15.30 -7.10
CA LYS A 323 6.60 -14.59 -8.27
C LYS A 323 6.32 -13.09 -8.22
N ILE A 324 5.46 -12.63 -7.31
CA ILE A 324 5.26 -11.22 -7.00
C ILE A 324 6.59 -10.53 -6.64
N ASN A 325 7.55 -11.22 -6.01
CA ASN A 325 8.85 -10.65 -5.68
C ASN A 325 9.62 -10.13 -6.92
N ASN A 326 9.35 -10.70 -8.10
CA ASN A 326 9.98 -10.31 -9.36
C ASN A 326 9.05 -9.47 -10.26
N CYS A 327 7.82 -9.22 -9.83
CA CYS A 327 6.79 -8.53 -10.61
C CYS A 327 7.22 -7.13 -11.08
N HIS A 328 8.09 -6.45 -10.33
CA HIS A 328 8.62 -5.15 -10.75
C HIS A 328 9.66 -5.21 -11.89
N LYS A 329 10.21 -6.40 -12.19
CA LYS A 329 11.30 -6.61 -13.14
C LYS A 329 10.90 -7.48 -14.34
N GLU A 330 9.89 -8.33 -14.19
CA GLU A 330 9.46 -9.30 -15.19
C GLU A 330 8.03 -9.03 -15.67
N LYS A 331 7.70 -9.48 -16.88
CA LYS A 331 6.33 -9.50 -17.44
C LYS A 331 5.56 -10.68 -16.84
N VAL A 332 5.16 -10.53 -15.59
CA VAL A 332 4.53 -11.58 -14.78
C VAL A 332 3.09 -11.22 -14.49
N PHE A 333 2.19 -12.10 -14.90
CA PHE A 333 0.84 -12.16 -14.34
C PHE A 333 0.74 -13.38 -13.46
N ILE A 334 0.04 -13.26 -12.33
CA ILE A 334 -0.22 -14.42 -11.49
C ILE A 334 -1.58 -15.01 -11.84
N SER A 335 -1.71 -16.33 -11.70
CA SER A 335 -2.97 -17.02 -11.94
C SER A 335 -3.98 -16.82 -10.81
N GLU A 336 -5.21 -17.25 -11.03
CA GLU A 336 -6.22 -17.32 -9.97
C GLU A 336 -5.76 -18.19 -8.78
N ASN A 337 -5.08 -19.32 -9.03
CA ASN A 337 -4.56 -20.18 -7.96
C ASN A 337 -3.54 -19.44 -7.10
N ALA A 338 -2.66 -18.65 -7.73
CA ALA A 338 -1.71 -17.80 -7.02
C ALA A 338 -2.43 -16.73 -6.21
N MET A 339 -3.47 -16.10 -6.75
CA MET A 339 -4.29 -15.12 -6.01
C MET A 339 -5.01 -15.77 -4.82
N LYS A 340 -5.52 -16.99 -4.98
CA LYS A 340 -6.15 -17.78 -3.92
C LYS A 340 -5.17 -18.09 -2.79
N GLU A 341 -3.99 -18.55 -3.15
CA GLU A 341 -2.89 -18.81 -2.21
C GLU A 341 -2.49 -17.51 -1.50
N LEU A 342 -2.29 -16.41 -2.25
CA LEU A 342 -1.97 -15.09 -1.70
C LEU A 342 -3.02 -14.63 -0.70
N ARG A 343 -4.31 -14.80 -1.02
CA ARG A 343 -5.41 -14.36 -0.14
C ARG A 343 -5.44 -15.13 1.18
N SER A 344 -4.94 -16.36 1.21
CA SER A 344 -4.79 -17.12 2.45
C SER A 344 -3.69 -16.57 3.38
N HIS A 345 -2.73 -15.81 2.83
CA HIS A 345 -1.61 -15.22 3.57
C HIS A 345 -1.75 -13.71 3.80
N LEU A 346 -2.47 -13.03 2.91
CA LEU A 346 -2.71 -11.61 2.92
C LEU A 346 -4.21 -11.38 2.74
N SER A 347 -4.89 -10.94 3.79
CA SER A 347 -6.34 -10.68 3.79
C SER A 347 -6.69 -9.39 3.06
N PHE A 348 -6.31 -9.27 1.79
CA PHE A 348 -6.70 -8.15 0.95
C PHE A 348 -8.21 -8.15 0.69
N THR A 349 -8.76 -6.94 0.62
CA THR A 349 -10.19 -6.66 0.52
C THR A 349 -10.53 -5.84 -0.71
N GLN A 350 -9.52 -5.37 -1.46
CA GLN A 350 -9.74 -4.65 -2.70
C GLN A 350 -8.73 -5.05 -3.78
N LEU A 351 -9.16 -4.87 -5.04
CA LEU A 351 -8.35 -5.02 -6.24
C LEU A 351 -8.29 -3.70 -7.00
N ARG A 352 -7.18 -3.50 -7.70
CA ARG A 352 -6.98 -2.38 -8.63
C ARG A 352 -6.52 -2.94 -9.97
N PHE A 353 -7.25 -2.60 -11.02
CA PHE A 353 -6.93 -2.94 -12.40
C PHE A 353 -6.50 -1.68 -13.12
N HIS A 354 -5.33 -1.70 -13.73
CA HIS A 354 -4.77 -0.55 -14.41
C HIS A 354 -4.05 -0.97 -15.68
N CYS A 355 -4.63 -0.68 -16.84
CA CYS A 355 -3.96 -0.79 -18.13
C CYS A 355 -4.01 0.55 -18.85
N SER A 356 -3.02 0.80 -19.71
CA SER A 356 -2.97 1.99 -20.54
C SER A 356 -2.22 1.69 -21.82
N LYS A 357 -2.76 2.20 -22.94
CA LYS A 357 -2.03 2.31 -24.20
C LYS A 357 -1.68 3.76 -24.43
N GLN A 358 -0.40 4.05 -24.71
CA GLN A 358 0.12 5.40 -24.93
C GLN A 358 -0.61 6.14 -26.06
N ARG A 359 -1.06 5.41 -27.08
CA ARG A 359 -1.79 5.95 -28.24
C ARG A 359 -3.31 5.76 -28.11
N GLY A 360 -3.77 5.19 -27.00
CA GLY A 360 -5.16 4.79 -26.77
C GLY A 360 -5.68 5.34 -25.45
N ARG A 361 -6.46 4.50 -24.75
CA ARG A 361 -7.09 4.82 -23.47
C ARG A 361 -6.41 4.15 -22.30
N THR A 362 -6.80 4.59 -21.11
CA THR A 362 -6.43 4.10 -19.80
C THR A 362 -7.68 3.56 -19.10
N PHE A 363 -7.71 2.26 -18.86
CA PHE A 363 -8.66 1.61 -17.96
C PHE A 363 -8.02 1.50 -16.59
N HIS A 364 -8.58 2.21 -15.62
CA HIS A 364 -8.02 2.32 -14.28
C HIS A 364 -9.12 2.42 -13.23
N VAL A 365 -9.37 1.30 -12.57
CA VAL A 365 -10.45 1.17 -11.57
C VAL A 365 -9.95 0.47 -10.31
N THR A 366 -10.61 0.77 -9.20
CA THR A 366 -10.45 0.09 -7.92
C THR A 366 -11.79 -0.50 -7.49
N THR A 367 -11.80 -1.70 -6.92
CA THR A 367 -13.04 -2.26 -6.35
C THR A 367 -13.46 -1.47 -5.12
N VAL A 368 -14.76 -1.30 -4.91
CA VAL A 368 -15.28 -0.60 -3.72
C VAL A 368 -15.12 -1.45 -2.45
N ALA A 369 -14.96 -0.83 -1.28
CA ALA A 369 -14.83 -1.53 -0.01
C ALA A 369 -16.20 -1.90 0.60
N ASN A 370 -17.00 -2.68 -0.14
CA ASN A 370 -18.29 -3.20 0.31
C ASN A 370 -18.51 -4.62 -0.23
N SER A 371 -19.69 -5.20 0.02
CA SER A 371 -20.02 -6.57 -0.42
C SER A 371 -19.93 -6.77 -1.94
N SER A 372 -20.26 -5.76 -2.75
CA SER A 372 -20.16 -5.82 -4.20
C SER A 372 -18.70 -5.87 -4.67
N GLY A 373 -17.81 -5.09 -4.05
CA GLY A 373 -16.38 -5.17 -4.34
C GLY A 373 -15.72 -6.43 -3.79
N GLU A 374 -16.13 -6.90 -2.60
CA GLU A 374 -15.67 -8.18 -2.04
C GLU A 374 -15.99 -9.35 -2.98
N ALA A 375 -17.16 -9.35 -3.63
CA ALA A 375 -17.51 -10.36 -4.63
C ALA A 375 -16.51 -10.38 -5.81
N VAL A 376 -15.97 -9.23 -6.21
CA VAL A 376 -14.89 -9.11 -7.20
C VAL A 376 -13.60 -9.74 -6.67
N VAL A 377 -13.23 -9.45 -5.43
CA VAL A 377 -12.03 -10.04 -4.82
C VAL A 377 -12.15 -11.56 -4.75
N GLN A 378 -13.29 -12.11 -4.30
CA GLN A 378 -13.51 -13.55 -4.21
C GLN A 378 -13.41 -14.25 -5.56
N TYR A 379 -13.94 -13.63 -6.61
CA TYR A 379 -13.88 -14.16 -7.96
C TYR A 379 -12.45 -14.21 -8.50
N PHE A 380 -11.69 -13.11 -8.40
CA PHE A 380 -10.32 -13.07 -8.90
C PHE A 380 -9.30 -13.77 -7.99
N SER A 381 -9.67 -14.09 -6.74
CA SER A 381 -8.89 -14.92 -5.83
C SER A 381 -9.37 -16.38 -5.74
N GLY A 382 -10.21 -16.83 -6.67
CA GLY A 382 -10.64 -18.23 -6.77
C GLY A 382 -11.35 -18.81 -5.55
N GLN A 383 -12.02 -17.96 -4.78
CA GLN A 383 -12.91 -18.39 -3.70
C GLN A 383 -14.31 -18.72 -4.22
N THR A 384 -14.69 -18.18 -5.38
CA THR A 384 -15.95 -18.47 -6.06
C THR A 384 -15.78 -18.40 -7.58
N ASP A 385 -16.56 -19.21 -8.30
CA ASP A 385 -16.69 -19.14 -9.76
C ASP A 385 -17.86 -18.23 -10.19
N THR A 386 -18.62 -17.72 -9.21
CA THR A 386 -19.73 -16.80 -9.48
C THR A 386 -19.17 -15.46 -9.93
N ARG A 387 -19.39 -15.12 -11.20
CA ARG A 387 -18.99 -13.82 -11.76
C ARG A 387 -19.79 -12.67 -11.11
N PRO A 388 -19.14 -11.67 -10.51
CA PRO A 388 -19.81 -10.55 -9.85
C PRO A 388 -20.34 -9.54 -10.87
N LEU A 389 -21.39 -8.82 -10.50
CA LEU A 389 -21.90 -7.69 -11.30
C LEU A 389 -20.82 -6.62 -11.46
N ALA A 390 -20.76 -6.02 -12.65
CA ALA A 390 -19.80 -4.96 -12.94
C ALA A 390 -20.22 -3.63 -12.30
N CYS A 391 -21.45 -3.18 -12.56
CA CYS A 391 -21.91 -1.90 -12.04
C CYS A 391 -22.02 -1.91 -10.51
N GLY A 392 -21.50 -0.85 -9.88
CA GLY A 392 -21.51 -0.68 -8.43
C GLY A 392 -20.41 -1.45 -7.68
N SER A 393 -19.61 -2.26 -8.37
CA SER A 393 -18.52 -3.03 -7.75
C SER A 393 -17.15 -2.35 -7.81
N PHE A 394 -17.03 -1.21 -8.50
CA PHE A 394 -15.78 -0.48 -8.66
C PHE A 394 -15.99 1.04 -8.77
N THR A 395 -14.90 1.78 -8.55
CA THR A 395 -14.78 3.23 -8.77
C THR A 395 -13.67 3.52 -9.77
N ARG A 396 -13.93 4.48 -10.66
CA ARG A 396 -12.94 5.01 -11.61
C ARG A 396 -11.89 5.83 -10.87
N MET A 397 -10.64 5.69 -11.27
CA MET A 397 -9.52 6.50 -10.76
C MET A 397 -9.40 7.81 -11.57
N ASP A 398 -8.70 8.81 -11.04
CA ASP A 398 -8.67 10.17 -11.61
C ASP A 398 -8.13 10.23 -13.06
N ASP A 399 -7.28 9.28 -13.45
CA ASP A 399 -6.66 9.15 -14.78
C ASP A 399 -7.34 8.12 -15.69
N ASP A 400 -8.49 7.57 -15.28
CA ASP A 400 -9.29 6.69 -16.14
C ASP A 400 -10.08 7.49 -17.18
N ASP A 401 -9.86 7.18 -18.45
CA ASP A 401 -10.63 7.69 -19.59
C ASP A 401 -11.29 6.56 -20.40
N SER A 402 -11.33 5.35 -19.84
CA SER A 402 -11.87 4.18 -20.50
C SER A 402 -13.37 4.29 -20.77
N LYS A 403 -13.79 3.79 -21.93
CA LYS A 403 -15.19 3.63 -22.31
C LYS A 403 -15.81 2.49 -21.51
N THR A 404 -15.16 1.32 -21.41
CA THR A 404 -15.69 0.16 -20.66
C THR A 404 -16.10 0.52 -19.24
N ALA A 405 -15.30 1.28 -18.49
CA ALA A 405 -15.66 1.64 -17.12
C ALA A 405 -16.93 2.51 -17.04
N GLY A 406 -17.21 3.31 -18.08
CA GLY A 406 -18.40 4.15 -18.19
C GLY A 406 -19.69 3.42 -18.61
N ILE A 407 -19.57 2.20 -19.16
CA ILE A 407 -20.71 1.40 -19.68
C ILE A 407 -20.75 0.00 -19.05
N CYS A 408 -20.54 -0.10 -17.74
CA CYS A 408 -20.56 -1.37 -17.00
C CYS A 408 -21.83 -2.22 -17.23
N ASN A 409 -22.96 -1.58 -17.54
CA ASN A 409 -24.24 -2.21 -17.82
C ASN A 409 -24.29 -2.90 -19.20
N LEU A 410 -23.32 -2.62 -20.06
CA LEU A 410 -23.16 -3.23 -21.38
C LEU A 410 -22.04 -4.29 -21.40
N TRP A 411 -21.37 -4.53 -20.26
CA TRP A 411 -20.41 -5.64 -20.19
C TRP A 411 -21.11 -6.96 -20.49
N ALA A 412 -20.37 -7.95 -20.97
CA ALA A 412 -20.94 -9.26 -21.26
C ALA A 412 -21.63 -9.83 -20.02
N GLU A 413 -22.93 -10.08 -20.15
CA GLU A 413 -23.82 -10.50 -19.06
C GLU A 413 -23.81 -9.57 -17.82
N GLN A 414 -23.36 -8.33 -17.99
CA GLN A 414 -23.24 -7.29 -16.96
C GLN A 414 -22.27 -7.66 -15.83
N ARG A 415 -21.28 -8.51 -16.11
CA ARG A 415 -20.41 -9.14 -15.11
C ARG A 415 -18.93 -9.01 -15.43
N TRP A 416 -18.10 -9.13 -14.39
CA TRP A 416 -16.66 -9.32 -14.53
C TRP A 416 -16.32 -10.69 -15.09
N GLY A 417 -15.27 -10.76 -15.90
CA GLY A 417 -14.73 -12.02 -16.41
C GLY A 417 -15.60 -12.72 -17.45
N ILE A 418 -15.02 -13.74 -18.09
CA ILE A 418 -15.70 -14.67 -19.00
C ILE A 418 -16.09 -15.97 -18.27
N ALA A 419 -17.06 -16.71 -18.81
CA ALA A 419 -17.56 -17.95 -18.21
C ALA A 419 -16.55 -19.12 -18.29
N GLU A 420 -15.65 -19.16 -19.28
CA GLU A 420 -14.70 -20.26 -19.54
C GLU A 420 -13.42 -19.76 -20.25
N PRO A 421 -12.20 -20.28 -19.98
CA PRO A 421 -11.79 -21.15 -18.88
C PRO A 421 -11.30 -20.36 -17.64
N VAL A 422 -11.54 -20.93 -16.47
CA VAL A 422 -11.32 -20.38 -15.12
C VAL A 422 -9.87 -19.90 -14.87
N ASN A 423 -8.86 -20.57 -15.41
CA ASN A 423 -7.45 -20.34 -15.09
C ASN A 423 -6.81 -19.06 -15.65
N LYS A 424 -7.55 -18.21 -16.37
CA LYS A 424 -7.02 -17.00 -17.03
C LYS A 424 -7.75 -15.71 -16.65
N ARG A 425 -8.51 -15.71 -15.55
CA ARG A 425 -9.35 -14.56 -15.13
C ARG A 425 -8.62 -13.22 -15.13
N LEU A 426 -7.37 -13.18 -14.66
CA LEU A 426 -6.60 -11.93 -14.53
C LEU A 426 -6.03 -11.39 -15.84
N ASN A 427 -5.96 -12.20 -16.90
CA ASN A 427 -5.31 -11.82 -18.16
C ASN A 427 -6.19 -12.03 -19.39
N ASP A 428 -7.29 -12.78 -19.32
CA ASP A 428 -8.16 -13.07 -20.45
C ASP A 428 -9.59 -12.58 -20.18
N HIS A 429 -9.96 -11.44 -20.77
CA HIS A 429 -11.28 -10.81 -20.63
C HIS A 429 -11.65 -10.50 -19.16
N VAL A 430 -10.75 -9.85 -18.41
CA VAL A 430 -11.02 -9.33 -17.04
C VAL A 430 -12.31 -8.52 -17.03
N ASN A 431 -12.42 -7.61 -18.00
CA ASN A 431 -13.63 -6.86 -18.34
C ASN A 431 -13.76 -6.78 -19.85
N PHE A 432 -14.99 -6.83 -20.36
CA PHE A 432 -15.22 -6.66 -21.79
C PHE A 432 -16.66 -6.29 -22.12
N VAL A 433 -16.80 -5.47 -23.16
CA VAL A 433 -18.05 -5.24 -23.90
C VAL A 433 -17.88 -5.93 -25.25
N SER A 434 -18.73 -6.92 -25.52
CA SER A 434 -18.61 -7.79 -26.70
C SER A 434 -18.37 -7.01 -27.99
N GLY A 435 -17.25 -7.29 -28.64
CA GLY A 435 -16.90 -6.73 -29.95
C GLY A 435 -16.51 -5.26 -29.94
N THR A 436 -16.24 -4.64 -28.78
CA THR A 436 -15.89 -3.21 -28.73
C THR A 436 -14.69 -2.86 -27.86
N HIS A 437 -14.69 -3.23 -26.59
CA HIS A 437 -13.70 -2.75 -25.63
C HIS A 437 -13.36 -3.87 -24.65
N HIS A 438 -12.10 -4.30 -24.63
CA HIS A 438 -11.71 -5.45 -23.82
C HIS A 438 -10.45 -5.17 -22.98
N TRP A 439 -10.30 -5.93 -21.90
CA TRP A 439 -9.02 -6.18 -21.24
C TRP A 439 -8.57 -7.60 -21.57
N VAL A 440 -7.55 -7.73 -22.42
CA VAL A 440 -7.01 -9.04 -22.84
C VAL A 440 -5.49 -8.97 -22.95
N LEU A 441 -4.85 -10.00 -22.43
CA LEU A 441 -3.42 -10.28 -22.43
C LEU A 441 -3.23 -11.80 -22.56
N ARG A 442 -3.36 -12.30 -23.78
CA ARG A 442 -3.08 -13.71 -24.10
C ARG A 442 -1.63 -13.86 -24.53
N ASP A 443 -0.93 -14.80 -23.90
CA ASP A 443 0.44 -15.14 -24.27
C ASP A 443 0.52 -15.58 -25.75
N GLY A 444 1.55 -15.10 -26.45
CA GLY A 444 1.77 -15.33 -27.89
C GLY A 444 0.71 -14.73 -28.82
N SER A 445 -0.30 -14.00 -28.29
CA SER A 445 -1.43 -13.52 -29.08
C SER A 445 -1.26 -12.08 -29.56
N HIS A 446 -1.80 -11.78 -30.74
CA HIS A 446 -1.98 -10.40 -31.19
C HIS A 446 -3.04 -9.61 -30.40
N ARG A 447 -3.82 -10.29 -29.54
CA ARG A 447 -4.89 -9.68 -28.73
C ARG A 447 -4.38 -9.17 -27.38
N TRP A 448 -3.54 -8.14 -27.44
CA TRP A 448 -3.21 -7.34 -26.26
C TRP A 448 -4.05 -6.07 -26.31
N GLU A 449 -5.11 -6.08 -25.51
CA GLU A 449 -6.24 -5.16 -25.57
C GLU A 449 -6.39 -4.46 -24.21
N CYS A 450 -6.55 -3.14 -24.24
CA CYS A 450 -6.80 -2.29 -23.10
C CYS A 450 -7.85 -1.25 -23.49
N ASP A 451 -9.11 -1.55 -23.16
CA ASP A 451 -10.28 -0.75 -23.54
C ASP A 451 -10.40 -0.51 -25.05
N ASP A 452 -9.94 -1.48 -25.82
CA ASP A 452 -9.99 -1.52 -27.28
C ASP A 452 -10.16 -2.98 -27.74
N THR A 453 -10.22 -3.22 -29.05
CA THR A 453 -10.25 -4.60 -29.56
C THR A 453 -9.75 -4.73 -30.99
N ASN A 454 -9.07 -5.82 -31.30
CA ASN A 454 -8.61 -6.15 -32.66
C ASN A 454 -9.73 -6.74 -33.55
N TYR A 455 -10.98 -6.37 -33.33
CA TYR A 455 -12.07 -6.74 -34.24
C TYR A 455 -12.13 -5.75 -35.42
N PRO A 456 -12.35 -6.23 -36.66
CA PRO A 456 -12.46 -5.36 -37.82
C PRO A 456 -13.55 -4.30 -37.67
N GLY A 457 -13.24 -3.05 -38.03
CA GLY A 457 -14.19 -1.94 -38.00
C GLY A 457 -14.40 -1.31 -36.62
N VAL A 458 -13.58 -1.67 -35.64
CA VAL A 458 -13.63 -1.18 -34.27
C VAL A 458 -12.31 -0.51 -33.91
N GLU A 459 -12.34 0.36 -32.91
CA GLU A 459 -11.17 1.06 -32.41
C GLU A 459 -10.15 0.08 -31.80
N TYR A 460 -8.98 0.01 -32.41
CA TYR A 460 -7.81 -0.75 -31.94
C TYR A 460 -6.59 0.18 -31.95
N PHE A 461 -5.83 0.17 -30.87
CA PHE A 461 -4.57 0.90 -30.78
C PHE A 461 -3.40 -0.08 -30.80
N ASP A 462 -2.53 0.07 -31.79
CA ASP A 462 -1.30 -0.72 -31.89
C ASP A 462 -0.42 -0.52 -30.65
N LEU A 463 0.27 -1.59 -30.25
CA LEU A 463 1.14 -1.53 -29.09
C LEU A 463 2.31 -0.58 -29.30
N SER A 464 2.61 0.18 -28.26
CA SER A 464 3.71 1.12 -28.20
C SER A 464 4.59 0.83 -26.97
N PRO A 465 5.91 1.10 -27.03
CA PRO A 465 6.75 1.04 -25.85
C PRO A 465 6.18 1.92 -24.73
N GLY A 466 6.03 1.36 -23.54
CA GLY A 466 5.41 2.03 -22.39
C GLY A 466 3.92 1.73 -22.20
N ASP A 467 3.27 1.00 -23.11
CA ASP A 467 1.95 0.41 -22.84
C ASP A 467 2.06 -0.59 -21.68
N PHE A 468 1.04 -0.69 -20.84
CA PHE A 468 1.12 -1.56 -19.67
C PHE A 468 -0.22 -2.11 -19.20
N TRP A 469 -0.13 -3.18 -18.41
CA TRP A 469 -1.23 -3.76 -17.64
C TRP A 469 -0.72 -4.17 -16.27
N LYS A 470 -1.46 -3.79 -15.23
CA LYS A 470 -1.07 -3.98 -13.84
C LYS A 470 -2.30 -4.34 -13.01
N VAL A 471 -2.08 -5.25 -12.06
CA VAL A 471 -3.07 -5.63 -11.05
C VAL A 471 -2.45 -5.45 -9.67
N PHE A 472 -3.22 -4.86 -8.75
CA PHE A 472 -2.79 -4.65 -7.37
C PHE A 472 -3.84 -5.16 -6.38
N VAL A 473 -3.39 -5.51 -5.18
CA VAL A 473 -4.24 -5.87 -4.02
C VAL A 473 -4.01 -4.92 -2.85
N ARG A 474 -5.04 -4.70 -2.02
CA ARG A 474 -4.97 -3.90 -0.78
C ARG A 474 -5.72 -4.56 0.36
#